data_AF-A0A4Y2C2H8-F1
#
_entry.id   AF-A0A4Y2C2H8-F1
#
_cell.length_a   1.000
_cell.length_b   1.000
_cell.length_c   1.000
_cell.angle_alpha   90.00
_cell.angle_beta   90.00
_cell.angle_gamma   90.00
#
_symmetry.space_group_name_H-M   'P 1'
#
loop_
_entity.id
_entity.type
_entity.pdbx_description
1 polymer ?
#
loop_
_entity_poly.entity_id
_entity_poly.type
_entity_poly.pdbx_seq_one_letter_code
_entity_poly.pdbx_strand_id
1 'polypeptide(L)'
;MISFYNSELPMLHEANMDLQFITDMYACATYVLNYLNKSNSGMSKLLREAASEIRQGNRSIKDQLRMLGNTFLNASEFSAQEAVYYILALPLSNRSRQCTFIN
;
A
#
# COMPACT_ATOMS: atom_id res chain seq x y z
N MET A 1 15.66 6.45 11.31
CA MET A 1 15.61 7.58 12.28
C MET A 1 16.11 7.03 13.60
N ILE A 2 17.35 7.32 13.99
CA ILE A 2 17.92 6.81 15.26
C ILE A 2 17.47 7.74 16.39
N SER A 3 16.94 7.16 17.46
CA SER A 3 16.76 7.89 18.71
C SER A 3 18.14 8.10 19.35
N PHE A 4 18.67 9.33 19.29
CA PHE A 4 19.96 9.68 19.89
C PHE A 4 19.97 9.63 21.43
N TYR A 5 18.83 9.31 22.04
CA TYR A 5 18.63 9.36 23.48
C TYR A 5 18.99 8.07 24.21
N ASN A 6 19.16 6.94 23.51
CA ASN A 6 19.55 5.68 24.14
C ASN A 6 20.32 4.76 23.18
N SER A 7 21.61 4.57 23.45
CA SER A 7 22.54 3.74 22.67
C SER A 7 22.34 2.24 22.84
N GLU A 8 21.65 1.80 23.89
CA GLU A 8 21.39 0.37 24.16
C GLU A 8 20.26 -0.17 23.29
N LEU A 9 19.26 0.67 22.95
CA LEU A 9 18.10 0.22 22.16
C LEU A 9 18.48 -0.29 20.76
N PRO A 10 19.36 0.37 19.99
CA PRO A 10 19.83 -0.16 18.70
C PRO A 10 20.61 -1.47 18.83
N MET A 11 21.38 -1.66 19.91
CA MET A 11 22.11 -2.90 20.15
C MET A 11 21.18 -4.07 20.49
N LEU A 12 20.13 -3.80 21.28
CA LEU A 12 19.16 -4.81 21.70
C LEU A 12 18.22 -5.24 20.56
N HIS A 13 17.92 -4.32 19.64
CA HIS A 13 16.88 -4.51 18.64
C HIS A 13 17.31 -5.46 17.49
N GLU A 14 18.60 -5.79 17.35
CA GLU A 14 19.22 -6.68 16.33
C GLU A 14 18.71 -6.53 14.88
N ALA A 15 17.95 -5.46 14.60
CA ALA A 15 17.34 -5.26 13.30
C ALA A 15 18.37 -4.68 12.34
N ASN A 16 18.20 -5.01 11.06
CA ASN A 16 19.02 -4.49 10.00
C ASN A 16 18.95 -2.94 9.96
N MET A 17 20.03 -2.27 10.37
CA MET A 17 20.16 -0.82 10.34
C MET A 17 20.82 -0.39 9.03
N ASP A 18 20.00 -0.11 8.00
CA ASP A 18 20.48 0.43 6.72
C ASP A 18 20.68 1.96 6.85
N LEU A 19 21.90 2.36 7.23
CA LEU A 19 22.29 3.76 7.41
C LEU A 19 23.05 4.26 6.18
N GLN A 20 22.44 5.18 5.44
CA GLN A 20 23.01 5.76 4.22
C GLN A 20 22.97 7.29 4.25
N PHE A 21 24.02 7.94 3.75
CA PHE A 21 24.05 9.39 3.58
C PHE A 21 23.08 9.82 2.48
N ILE A 22 22.22 10.80 2.77
CA ILE A 22 21.29 11.35 1.78
C ILE A 22 22.05 12.36 0.90
N THR A 23 22.33 11.99 -0.34
CA THR A 23 22.99 12.85 -1.34
C THR A 23 21.99 13.59 -2.24
N ASP A 24 20.74 13.12 -2.28
CA ASP A 24 19.63 13.69 -3.06
C ASP A 24 18.30 13.45 -2.33
N MET A 25 17.48 14.51 -2.24
CA MET A 25 16.16 14.45 -1.59
C MET A 25 15.19 13.52 -2.32
N TYR A 26 15.27 13.45 -3.66
CA TYR A 26 14.41 12.55 -4.43
C TYR A 26 14.81 11.10 -4.23
N ALA A 27 16.10 10.81 -4.21
CA ALA A 27 16.61 9.47 -3.88
C ALA A 27 16.11 9.00 -2.49
N CYS A 28 16.10 9.87 -1.48
CA CYS A 28 15.56 9.56 -0.17
C CYS A 28 14.05 9.25 -0.22
N ALA A 29 13.26 10.08 -0.92
CA ALA A 29 11.82 9.86 -1.06
C ALA A 29 11.52 8.54 -1.78
N THR A 30 12.23 8.26 -2.87
CA THR A 30 12.13 7.00 -3.62
C THR A 30 12.50 5.80 -2.77
N TYR A 31 13.56 5.88 -1.96
CA TYR A 31 13.93 4.80 -1.05
C TYR A 31 12.81 4.49 -0.05
N VAL A 32 12.27 5.51 0.63
CA VAL A 32 11.18 5.34 1.60
C VAL A 32 9.94 4.74 0.92
N LEU A 33 9.58 5.25 -0.26
CA LEU A 33 8.45 4.73 -1.04
C LEU A 33 8.66 3.27 -1.47
N ASN A 34 9.86 2.91 -1.92
CA ASN A 34 10.18 1.54 -2.31
C ASN A 34 10.10 0.59 -1.13
N TYR A 35 10.58 1.01 0.04
CA TYR A 35 10.51 0.21 1.25
C TYR A 35 9.07 0.02 1.72
N LEU A 36 8.27 1.10 1.74
CA LEU A 36 6.85 1.05 2.10
C LEU A 36 6.06 0.14 1.14
N ASN A 37 6.38 0.19 -0.15
CA ASN A 37 5.69 -0.61 -1.17
C ASN A 37 6.30 -2.01 -1.39
N LYS A 38 7.30 -2.43 -0.57
CA LYS A 38 8.00 -3.70 -0.77
C LYS A 38 7.06 -4.90 -0.65
N SER A 39 6.17 -4.91 0.34
CA SER A 39 5.13 -5.95 0.50
C SER A 39 4.14 -5.95 -0.66
N ASN A 40 3.85 -4.77 -1.22
CA ASN A 40 2.95 -4.58 -2.34
C ASN A 40 3.64 -4.70 -3.72
N SER A 41 4.89 -5.18 -3.75
CA SER A 41 5.61 -5.39 -5.01
C SER A 41 4.88 -6.43 -5.86
N GLY A 42 4.59 -6.08 -7.12
CA GLY A 42 3.83 -6.94 -8.02
C GLY A 42 2.32 -6.69 -8.08
N MET A 43 1.74 -5.94 -7.12
CA MET A 43 0.31 -5.59 -7.15
C MET A 43 -0.11 -4.88 -8.45
N SER A 44 0.74 -3.99 -8.96
CA SER A 44 0.48 -3.32 -10.24
C SER A 44 0.42 -4.27 -11.43
N LYS A 45 1.24 -5.32 -11.44
CA LYS A 45 1.23 -6.34 -12.50
C LYS A 45 -0.05 -7.18 -12.42
N LEU A 46 -0.36 -7.66 -11.22
CA LEU A 46 -1.56 -8.45 -10.93
C LEU A 46 -2.85 -7.72 -11.32
N LEU A 47 -2.99 -6.45 -10.95
CA LEU A 47 -4.17 -5.65 -11.31
C LEU A 47 -4.27 -5.39 -12.82
N ARG A 48 -3.14 -5.24 -13.53
CA ARG A 48 -3.14 -5.08 -15.01
C ARG A 48 -3.59 -6.37 -15.70
N GLU A 49 -3.13 -7.52 -15.23
CA GLU A 49 -3.54 -8.84 -15.74
C GLU A 49 -5.03 -9.06 -15.51
N ALA A 50 -5.51 -8.86 -14.28
CA ALA A 50 -6.94 -8.95 -13.96
C ALA A 50 -7.79 -8.00 -14.81
N ALA A 51 -7.35 -6.75 -14.99
CA ALA A 51 -8.05 -5.79 -15.86
C ALA A 51 -8.06 -6.22 -17.34
N SER A 52 -7.00 -6.88 -17.83
CA SER A 52 -6.95 -7.44 -19.18
C SER A 52 -7.99 -8.56 -19.36
N GLU A 53 -8.04 -9.51 -18.43
CA GLU A 53 -8.99 -10.63 -18.43
C GLU A 53 -10.45 -10.15 -18.32
N ILE A 54 -10.70 -9.17 -17.45
CA ILE A 54 -12.03 -8.59 -17.25
C ILE A 54 -12.55 -7.94 -18.54
N ARG A 55 -11.69 -7.27 -19.31
CA ARG A 55 -12.05 -6.62 -20.58
C ARG A 55 -12.38 -7.59 -21.71
N GLN A 56 -11.89 -8.83 -21.66
CA GLN A 56 -12.16 -9.84 -22.67
C GLN A 56 -13.54 -10.50 -22.49
N GLY A 57 -14.15 -10.38 -21.31
CA GLY A 57 -15.47 -10.92 -21.03
C GLY A 57 -16.60 -9.91 -21.26
N ASN A 58 -17.76 -10.39 -21.69
CA ASN A 58 -18.98 -9.57 -21.74
C ASN A 58 -19.70 -9.58 -20.39
N ARG A 59 -19.14 -8.87 -19.40
CA ARG A 59 -19.69 -8.76 -18.03
C ARG A 59 -20.17 -7.34 -17.73
N SER A 60 -21.15 -7.21 -16.84
CA SER A 60 -21.64 -5.92 -16.38
C SER A 60 -20.52 -5.14 -15.66
N ILE A 61 -20.55 -3.81 -15.73
CA ILE A 61 -19.56 -2.94 -15.06
C ILE A 61 -19.47 -3.25 -13.55
N LYS A 62 -20.60 -3.59 -12.92
CA LYS A 62 -20.66 -3.97 -11.50
C LYS A 62 -19.86 -5.24 -11.23
N ASP A 63 -19.98 -6.24 -12.08
CA ASP A 63 -19.25 -7.51 -11.93
C ASP A 63 -17.76 -7.32 -12.21
N GLN A 64 -17.43 -6.50 -13.21
CA GLN A 64 -16.04 -6.12 -13.49
C GLN A 64 -15.38 -5.47 -12.27
N LEU A 65 -16.06 -4.52 -11.64
CA LEU A 65 -15.57 -3.85 -10.42
C LEU A 65 -15.44 -4.82 -9.25
N ARG A 66 -16.42 -5.71 -9.05
CA ARG A 66 -16.39 -6.73 -8.00
C ARG A 66 -15.20 -7.68 -8.16
N MET A 67 -14.92 -8.12 -9.38
CA MET A 67 -13.78 -8.99 -9.67
C MET A 67 -12.46 -8.28 -9.39
N LEU A 68 -12.29 -7.06 -9.90
CA LEU A 68 -11.07 -6.30 -9.69
C LEU A 68 -10.84 -6.01 -8.19
N GLY A 69 -11.90 -5.65 -7.46
CA GLY A 69 -11.86 -5.43 -6.02
C GLY A 69 -11.49 -6.69 -5.24
N ASN A 70 -12.07 -7.84 -5.59
CA ASN A 70 -11.73 -9.12 -4.97
C ASN A 70 -10.26 -9.51 -5.23
N THR A 71 -9.78 -9.34 -6.46
CA THR A 71 -8.37 -9.60 -6.79
C THR A 71 -7.45 -8.69 -5.99
N PHE A 72 -7.78 -7.41 -5.84
CA PHE A 72 -7.02 -6.48 -5.01
C PHE A 72 -7.00 -6.91 -3.54
N LEU A 73 -8.16 -7.17 -2.93
CA LEU A 73 -8.26 -7.51 -1.52
C LEU A 73 -7.56 -8.82 -1.18
N ASN A 74 -7.65 -9.84 -2.05
CA ASN A 74 -7.02 -11.14 -1.80
C ASN A 74 -5.50 -11.14 -1.96
N ALA A 75 -4.96 -10.20 -2.74
CA ALA A 75 -3.52 -10.09 -2.97
C ALA A 75 -2.84 -9.03 -2.10
N SER A 76 -3.62 -8.14 -1.46
CA SER A 76 -3.08 -7.10 -0.58
C SER A 76 -2.84 -7.66 0.82
N GLU A 77 -1.73 -7.27 1.43
CA GLU A 77 -1.44 -7.53 2.84
C GLU A 77 -1.86 -6.31 3.66
N PHE A 78 -2.64 -6.53 4.70
CA PHE A 78 -3.12 -5.49 5.60
C PHE A 78 -3.17 -5.99 7.04
N SER A 79 -3.07 -5.06 7.98
CA SER A 79 -3.18 -5.36 9.40
C SER A 79 -4.57 -5.91 9.76
N ALA A 80 -4.67 -6.56 10.92
CA ALA A 80 -5.95 -7.06 11.43
C ALA A 80 -6.97 -5.91 11.62
N GLN A 81 -6.50 -4.73 12.03
CA GLN A 81 -7.32 -3.54 12.20
C GLN A 81 -7.90 -3.08 10.85
N GLU A 82 -7.07 -2.99 9.81
CA GLU A 82 -7.51 -2.62 8.46
C GLU A 82 -8.49 -3.64 7.88
N ALA A 83 -8.27 -4.93 8.10
CA ALA A 83 -9.19 -5.99 7.68
C ALA A 83 -10.59 -5.82 8.32
N VAL A 84 -10.65 -5.49 9.62
CA VAL A 84 -11.91 -5.20 10.31
C VAL A 84 -12.62 -4.01 9.68
N TYR A 85 -11.89 -2.95 9.33
CA TYR A 85 -12.48 -1.79 8.64
C TYR A 85 -13.08 -2.18 7.29
N TYR A 86 -12.41 -3.02 6.50
CA TYR A 86 -12.95 -3.52 5.24
C TYR A 86 -14.20 -4.38 5.43
N ILE A 87 -14.18 -5.34 6.36
CA ILE A 87 -15.30 -6.27 6.60
C ILE A 87 -16.54 -5.54 7.11
N LEU A 88 -16.35 -4.55 7.99
CA LEU A 88 -17.43 -3.75 8.56
C LEU A 88 -17.83 -2.56 7.68
N ALA A 89 -17.23 -2.42 6.50
CA ALA A 89 -17.43 -1.28 5.59
C ALA A 89 -17.25 0.08 6.29
N LEU A 90 -16.30 0.17 7.22
CA LEU A 90 -15.96 1.39 7.92
C LEU A 90 -15.07 2.30 7.05
N PRO A 91 -15.18 3.62 7.21
CA PRO A 91 -14.35 4.56 6.46
C PRO A 91 -12.87 4.43 6.88
N LEU A 92 -12.01 4.05 5.94
CA LEU A 92 -10.55 3.94 6.14
C LEU A 92 -9.87 5.30 6.38
N SER A 93 -10.52 6.40 6.02
CA SER A 93 -10.01 7.75 6.27
C SER A 93 -11.17 8.71 6.52
N ASN A 94 -11.04 9.55 7.52
CA ASN A 94 -11.90 10.71 7.70
C ASN A 94 -11.25 11.93 7.03
N ARG A 95 -12.03 12.71 6.30
CA ARG A 95 -11.55 13.92 5.63
C ARG A 95 -12.43 15.09 6.02
N SER A 96 -11.80 16.23 6.33
CA SER A 96 -12.51 17.49 6.63
C SER A 96 -13.00 18.20 5.36
N ARG A 97 -12.51 17.80 4.18
CA ARG A 97 -12.84 18.39 2.88
C ARG A 97 -13.52 17.36 1.98
N GLN A 98 -14.54 17.82 1.26
CA GLN A 98 -15.22 17.02 0.25
C GLN A 98 -14.30 16.78 -0.96
N CYS A 99 -14.33 15.56 -1.51
CA CYS A 99 -13.67 15.24 -2.76
C CYS A 99 -14.60 15.60 -3.93
N THR A 100 -14.18 16.54 -4.78
CA THR A 100 -14.92 16.91 -5.99
C THR A 100 -14.13 16.41 -7.20
N PHE A 101 -14.71 15.48 -7.94
CA PHE A 101 -14.12 15.04 -9.22
C PHE A 101 -14.34 16.14 -10.25
N ILE A 102 -13.24 16.66 -10.79
CA ILE A 102 -13.27 17.59 -11.92
C ILE A 102 -13.23 16.73 -13.18
N ASN A 103 -14.21 16.95 -14.05
CA ASN A 103 -14.35 16.27 -15.34
C ASN A 103 -13.45 16.93 -16.38
#